data_AF-A0A957ME36-F1
#
_entry.id   AF-A0A957ME36-F1
#
_cell.length_a   1.000
_cell.length_b   1.000
_cell.length_c   1.000
_cell.angle_alpha   90.00
_cell.angle_beta   90.00
_cell.angle_gamma   90.00
#
_symmetry.space_group_name_H-M   'P 1'
#
loop_
_entity.id
_entity.type
_entity.pdbx_description
1 polymer ?
#
loop_
_entity_poly.entity_id
_entity_poly.type
_entity_poly.pdbx_seq_one_letter_code
_entity_poly.pdbx_strand_id
1 'polypeptide(L)' 'RWQAAVHDPGIYDLEVDTSVLSSAGCADVIRRRLIAGPPPAALRRLATLTVP' A
#
# COMPACT_ATOMS: atom_id res chain seq x y z
N ARG A 1 -1.39 2.10 15.34
CA ARG A 1 -2.48 1.52 14.52
C ARG A 1 -1.97 1.15 13.14
N TRP A 2 -1.47 2.11 12.35
CA TRP A 2 -0.82 1.82 11.06
C TRP A 2 0.58 1.22 11.22
N GLN A 3 1.35 1.64 12.24
CA GLN A 3 2.72 1.17 12.49
C GLN A 3 2.79 -0.34 12.74
N ALA A 4 1.80 -0.91 13.43
CA ALA A 4 1.73 -2.36 13.64
C ALA A 4 1.34 -3.09 12.35
N ALA A 5 0.46 -2.47 11.56
CA ALA A 5 -0.09 -3.03 10.35
C ALA A 5 0.89 -2.99 9.15
N VAL A 6 2.03 -2.30 9.26
CA VAL A 6 3.09 -2.31 8.21
C VAL A 6 3.66 -3.71 7.97
N HIS A 7 3.49 -4.64 8.92
CA HIS A 7 3.94 -6.02 8.82
C HIS A 7 2.85 -6.99 8.33
N ASP A 8 1.64 -6.50 8.05
CA ASP A 8 0.53 -7.31 7.58
C ASP A 8 0.31 -7.08 6.07
N PRO A 9 0.81 -7.97 5.20
CA PRO A 9 0.66 -7.84 3.75
C PRO A 9 -0.81 -7.92 3.31
N GLY A 10 -1.14 -7.31 2.17
CA GLY A 10 -2.49 -7.33 1.60
C GLY A 10 -3.50 -6.30 2.15
N ILE A 11 -3.19 -5.55 3.21
CA ILE A 11 -4.09 -4.50 3.73
C ILE A 11 -3.95 -3.16 2.98
N TYR A 12 -2.80 -2.95 2.34
CA TYR A 12 -2.49 -1.75 1.57
C TYR A 12 -3.04 -1.85 0.14
N ASP A 13 -3.32 -0.70 -0.47
CA ASP A 13 -3.96 -0.64 -1.79
C ASP A 13 -3.02 -0.99 -2.96
N LEU A 14 -1.73 -1.18 -2.68
CA LEU A 14 -0.67 -1.50 -3.62
C LEU A 14 0.51 -2.15 -2.88
N GLU A 15 1.07 -3.19 -3.48
CA GLU A 15 2.36 -3.76 -3.10
C GLU A 15 3.37 -3.54 -4.23
N VAL A 16 4.63 -3.28 -3.87
CA VAL A 16 5.75 -3.20 -4.81
C VAL A 16 6.82 -4.19 -4.36
N ASP A 17 7.28 -5.04 -5.28
CA ASP A 17 8.33 -6.00 -4.98
C ASP A 17 9.70 -5.37 -5.25
N THR A 18 10.36 -4.93 -4.17
CA THR A 18 11.69 -4.31 -4.24
C THR A 18 12.82 -5.31 -4.47
N SER A 19 12.55 -6.62 -4.40
CA SER A 19 13.53 -7.65 -4.78
C SER A 19 13.58 -7.85 -6.30
N VAL A 20 12.50 -7.48 -6.99
CA VAL A 20 12.34 -7.64 -8.45
C VAL A 20 12.51 -6.30 -9.17
N LEU A 21 11.97 -5.21 -8.64
CA LEU A 21 11.95 -3.90 -9.29
C LEU A 21 13.06 -2.98 -8.77
N SER A 22 13.61 -2.17 -9.67
CA SER A 22 14.45 -1.04 -9.28
C SER A 22 13.61 0.03 -8.56
N SER A 23 14.28 0.93 -7.83
CA SER A 23 13.60 2.05 -7.16
C SER A 23 12.75 2.90 -8.12
N ALA A 24 13.24 3.14 -9.34
CA ALA A 24 12.50 3.86 -10.38
C ALA A 24 11.29 3.05 -10.87
N GLY A 25 11.41 1.72 -10.99
CA GLY A 25 10.30 0.83 -11.33
C GLY A 25 9.19 0.86 -10.29
N CYS A 26 9.55 0.77 -8.99
CA CYS A 26 8.59 0.91 -7.90
C CYS A 26 7.86 2.27 -7.95
N ALA A 27 8.60 3.35 -8.20
CA ALA A 27 8.00 4.69 -8.32
C ALA A 27 7.02 4.79 -9.49
N ASP A 28 7.30 4.15 -10.63
CA ASP A 28 6.39 4.13 -11.78
C ASP A 28 5.12 3.32 -11.48
N VAL A 29 5.23 2.20 -10.78
CA VAL A 29 4.06 1.41 -10.33
C VAL A 29 3.16 2.26 -9.42
N ILE A 30 3.74 2.99 -8.46
CA ILE A 30 3.01 3.93 -7.60
C ILE A 30 2.34 5.01 -8.44
N ARG A 31 3.07 5.63 -9.37
CA ARG A 31 2.53 6.66 -10.28
C ARG A 31 1.31 6.15 -11.05
N ARG A 32 1.40 4.96 -11.66
CA ARG A 32 0.28 4.36 -12.42
C ARG A 32 -0.93 4.09 -11.53
N ARG A 33 -0.71 3.59 -10.31
CA ARG A 33 -1.77 3.35 -9.32
C ARG A 33 -2.53 4.63 -8.94
N LEU A 34 -1.83 5.76 -8.84
CA LEU A 34 -2.42 7.06 -8.54
C LEU A 34 -3.25 7.62 -9.71
N ILE A 35 -2.79 7.40 -10.95
CA ILE A 35 -3.45 7.95 -12.14
C ILE A 35 -4.67 7.12 -12.57
N ALA A 36 -4.54 5.80 -12.56
CA ALA A 36 -5.50 4.90 -13.21
C ALA A 36 -6.08 3.82 -12.28
N GLY A 37 -5.65 3.76 -11.02
CA GLY A 37 -6.13 2.75 -10.08
C GLY A 37 -7.43 3.14 -9.38
N PRO A 38 -8.09 2.20 -8.70
CA PRO A 38 -9.31 2.47 -7.94
C PRO A 38 -9.07 3.43 -6.75
N PRO A 39 -10.09 4.08 -6.20
CA PRO A 39 -9.93 4.96 -5.04
C PRO A 39 -9.21 4.25 -3.87
N PRO A 40 -8.25 4.91 -3.20
CA PRO A 40 -7.53 4.31 -2.07
C PRO A 40 -8.46 4.05 -0.89
N ALA A 41 -8.29 2.91 -0.22
CA ALA A 41 -9.15 2.48 0.87
C ALA A 41 -8.38 2.02 2.12
N ALA A 42 -7.08 1.71 2.01
CA ALA A 42 -6.28 1.13 3.08
C ALA A 42 -6.30 1.97 4.36
N LEU A 43 -6.07 3.28 4.28
CA LEU A 43 -6.05 4.17 5.45
C LEU A 43 -7.42 4.21 6.16
N ARG A 44 -8.51 4.21 5.39
CA ARG A 44 -9.87 4.17 5.95
C ARG A 44 -10.13 2.84 6.65
N ARG A 45 -9.67 1.71 6.10
CA ARG A 45 -9.74 0.40 6.77
C ARG A 45 -8.91 0.41 8.05
N LEU A 46 -7.67 0.89 8.02
CA LEU A 46 -6.78 1.00 9.18
C LEU A 46 -7.39 1.81 10.33
N ALA A 47 -8.15 2.87 10.02
CA ALA A 47 -8.85 3.67 11.02
C ALA A 47 -9.94 2.88 11.77
N THR A 48 -10.51 1.85 11.13
CA THR A 48 -11.56 0.98 11.72
C THR A 48 -11.00 -0.21 12.49
N LEU A 49 -9.74 -0.61 12.27
CA LEU A 49 -9.13 -1.77 12.93
C LEU A 49 -8.91 -1.48 14.41
N THR A 50 -9.74 -1.96 15.34
CA THR A 50 -9.45 -1.87 16.78
C THR A 50 -8.18 -2.68 17.07
N VAL A 51 -7.09 -1.98 17.44
CA VAL A 51 -5.90 -2.64 17.97
C VAL A 51 -6.25 -3.04 19.39
N PRO A 52 -6.23 -4.34 19.75
CA PRO A 52 -6.41 -4.77 21.14
C PRO A 52 -5.29 -4.25 22.03
#